data_AF-B3PD83-F1
#
_entry.id   AF-B3PD83-F1
#
_cell.length_a   1.000
_cell.length_b   1.000
_cell.length_c   1.000
_cell.angle_alpha   90.00
_cell.angle_beta   90.00
_cell.angle_gamma   90.00
#
_symmetry.space_group_name_H-M   'P 1'
#
loop_
_entity.id
_entity.type
_entity.pdbx_description
1 polymer ?
#
loop_
_entity_poly.entity_id
_entity_poly.type
_entity_poly.pdbx_seq_one_letter_code
_entity_poly.pdbx_strand_id
1 'polypeptide(L)'
;MSNTLFKPTGNQVVEAIGLERIADVDPRLTRSHYFDSRLLTAKDLNRDQGYLDGRLREIGQALGYGVIDGLGLQIVDDNGVIKVQVTPGLAISQAGRVLELTKSLRLDLTATADITEFNGGAYRRIERALYALVIKYSEEGTDVAEAFPADLVSERRVEFDVMTEGVRLALVRLPQPYGQQSEIALRANLLGEWLGDPTAGGIVGEEAVGLGVLAIASGRLQWLDSELLRQPLRAITRPGDVQADLSRRYDNLLKTLLQQRPLSSLTNDFAATDYFRLLPPVGLLPQAAINPVAGRQGYFPQHFNVWITPVRRSDLEQVRADSMTLPPINLNSREPADIIVVVPLNNADYGRMAQLLEKPANEPGTLPLSLDLLRLRLFPVHNIDTDQATWQQIWDSLASNQTLHYIRRPLRAAETRLSSITLARGVPLPANPPASLPSPADTGLYRDEASIFLREINLYGLTGLRAPQGTEEEEAAMKLRENYDTHVAITRLVAQALILIERQYDSILYRSLWELLTASNVAGGDLPRLIALLQTDEARAKATGTAIAEAVAADEFKLSSALVTAWSDLAGS
;
A
#
# COMPACT_ATOMS: atom_id res chain seq x y z
N MET A 1 -56.18 -37.59 51.46
CA MET A 1 -54.90 -37.55 50.72
C MET A 1 -55.20 -37.13 49.30
N SER A 2 -54.86 -35.90 48.92
CA SER A 2 -54.88 -35.41 47.55
C SER A 2 -53.60 -34.64 47.32
N ASN A 3 -52.73 -35.24 46.53
CA ASN A 3 -51.33 -34.90 46.31
C ASN A 3 -51.23 -33.63 45.45
N THR A 4 -50.89 -32.49 46.04
CA THR A 4 -50.57 -31.26 45.31
C THR A 4 -49.17 -31.40 44.71
N LEU A 5 -49.13 -31.75 43.42
CA LEU A 5 -47.89 -31.88 42.66
C LEU A 5 -47.32 -30.49 42.38
N PHE A 6 -46.28 -30.10 43.12
CA PHE A 6 -45.48 -28.90 42.82
C PHE A 6 -44.66 -29.17 41.55
N LYS A 7 -44.96 -28.47 40.46
CA LYS A 7 -44.12 -28.47 39.25
C LYS A 7 -43.12 -27.32 39.35
N PRO A 8 -41.80 -27.56 39.28
CA PRO A 8 -40.83 -26.48 39.22
C PRO A 8 -40.94 -25.78 37.86
N THR A 9 -41.20 -24.48 37.87
CA THR A 9 -41.13 -23.63 36.69
C THR A 9 -39.68 -23.46 36.27
N GLY A 10 -39.17 -24.42 35.50
CA GLY A 10 -38.01 -24.22 34.64
C GLY A 10 -38.35 -23.18 33.57
N ASN A 11 -37.35 -22.34 33.24
CA ASN A 11 -37.34 -21.30 32.19
C ASN A 11 -38.63 -21.21 31.37
N GLN A 12 -39.60 -20.44 31.86
CA GLN A 12 -40.72 -20.02 31.04
C GLN A 12 -40.18 -19.03 30.02
N VAL A 13 -39.93 -19.53 28.80
CA VAL A 13 -40.17 -18.73 27.60
C VAL A 13 -41.59 -18.23 27.76
N VAL A 14 -41.77 -16.91 27.78
CA VAL A 14 -43.10 -16.31 27.86
C VAL A 14 -43.84 -16.75 26.60
N GLU A 15 -44.70 -17.77 26.70
CA GLU A 15 -45.69 -18.08 25.66
C GLU A 15 -46.66 -16.91 25.65
N ALA A 16 -46.36 -15.92 24.82
CA ALA A 16 -47.16 -14.73 24.68
C ALA A 16 -48.37 -15.06 23.79
N ILE A 17 -49.44 -15.50 24.46
CA ILE A 17 -50.77 -15.71 23.87
C ILE A 17 -51.22 -14.40 23.19
N GLY A 18 -51.44 -14.42 21.87
CA GLY A 18 -51.99 -13.30 21.11
C GLY A 18 -50.99 -12.43 20.32
N LEU A 19 -49.71 -12.79 20.27
CA LEU A 19 -48.71 -12.09 19.44
C LEU A 19 -48.72 -12.47 17.94
N GLU A 20 -49.60 -13.38 17.51
CA GLU A 20 -49.69 -13.83 16.11
C GLU A 20 -49.98 -12.71 15.10
N ARG A 21 -50.43 -11.53 15.56
CA ARG A 21 -50.71 -10.34 14.74
C ARG A 21 -49.57 -9.31 14.73
N ILE A 22 -48.50 -9.52 15.50
CA ILE A 22 -47.39 -8.58 15.66
C ILE A 22 -46.12 -9.28 15.17
N ALA A 23 -45.50 -8.76 14.12
CA ALA A 23 -44.18 -9.20 13.71
C ALA A 23 -43.12 -8.66 14.69
N ASP A 24 -42.11 -9.48 15.00
CA ASP A 24 -40.88 -9.12 15.72
C ASP A 24 -41.05 -8.42 17.08
N VAL A 25 -41.55 -9.16 18.08
CA VAL A 25 -41.50 -8.69 19.47
C VAL A 25 -40.08 -8.85 20.02
N ASP A 26 -39.40 -7.73 20.26
CA ASP A 26 -38.12 -7.74 20.96
C ASP A 26 -38.35 -7.89 22.48
N PRO A 27 -37.95 -9.03 23.08
CA PRO A 27 -38.10 -9.24 24.51
C PRO A 27 -37.29 -8.24 25.35
N ARG A 28 -36.23 -7.62 24.81
CA ARG A 28 -35.41 -6.61 25.49
C ARG A 28 -36.11 -5.26 25.60
N LEU A 29 -37.09 -4.98 24.74
CA LEU A 29 -37.90 -3.76 24.75
C LEU A 29 -39.24 -3.95 25.45
N THR A 30 -39.25 -4.79 26.49
CA THR A 30 -40.44 -5.04 27.31
C THR A 30 -40.42 -4.17 28.56
N ARG A 31 -41.48 -3.40 28.79
CA ARG A 31 -41.66 -2.58 30.01
C ARG A 31 -42.75 -3.09 30.92
N SER A 32 -42.71 -2.72 32.20
CA SER A 32 -43.81 -2.96 33.14
C SER A 32 -45.01 -2.05 32.82
N HIS A 33 -46.21 -2.62 32.80
CA HIS A 33 -47.46 -1.87 32.71
C HIS A 33 -47.99 -1.53 34.11
N TYR A 34 -47.80 -0.28 34.54
CA TYR A 34 -48.30 0.20 35.82
C TYR A 34 -49.79 0.54 35.75
N PHE A 35 -50.53 0.06 36.75
CA PHE A 35 -51.94 0.37 36.98
C PHE A 35 -52.20 0.32 38.49
N ASP A 36 -53.30 0.91 38.91
CA ASP A 36 -53.63 1.05 40.32
C ASP A 36 -53.71 -0.32 41.02
N SER A 37 -53.20 -0.38 42.25
CA SER A 37 -53.17 -1.59 43.09
C SER A 37 -52.26 -2.73 42.61
N ARG A 38 -51.41 -2.53 41.59
CA ARG A 38 -50.31 -3.46 41.31
C ARG A 38 -49.22 -3.33 42.39
N LEU A 39 -48.78 -4.46 42.95
CA LEU A 39 -47.63 -4.50 43.85
C LEU A 39 -46.33 -4.24 43.06
N LEU A 40 -45.54 -3.27 43.50
CA LEU A 40 -44.22 -2.97 42.91
C LEU A 40 -43.18 -3.98 43.40
N THR A 41 -42.46 -4.61 42.49
CA THR A 41 -41.39 -5.56 42.81
C THR A 41 -40.05 -5.13 42.21
N ALA A 42 -38.94 -5.63 42.76
CA ALA A 42 -37.61 -5.43 42.19
C ALA A 42 -37.52 -5.91 40.73
N LYS A 43 -38.25 -6.97 40.38
CA LYS A 43 -38.34 -7.47 39.00
C LYS A 43 -38.96 -6.44 38.04
N ASP A 44 -39.93 -5.66 38.52
CA ASP A 44 -40.58 -4.63 37.72
C ASP A 44 -39.62 -3.48 37.43
N LEU A 45 -38.88 -3.03 38.45
CA LEU A 45 -37.88 -1.97 38.33
C LEU A 45 -36.69 -2.38 37.48
N ASN A 46 -36.15 -3.60 37.67
CA ASN A 46 -35.04 -4.11 36.86
C ASN A 46 -35.41 -4.27 35.38
N ARG A 47 -36.67 -4.65 35.11
CA ARG A 47 -37.19 -4.68 33.74
C ARG A 47 -37.23 -3.28 33.12
N ASP A 48 -37.70 -2.29 33.86
CA ASP A 48 -37.76 -0.91 33.36
C ASP A 48 -36.38 -0.29 33.18
N GLN A 49 -35.42 -0.61 34.06
CA GLN A 49 -34.00 -0.24 33.86
C GLN A 49 -33.45 -0.84 32.56
N GLY A 50 -33.66 -2.14 32.33
CA GLY A 50 -33.25 -2.79 31.08
C GLY A 50 -33.96 -2.22 29.84
N TYR A 51 -35.24 -1.87 29.94
CA TYR A 51 -35.98 -1.21 28.86
C TYR A 51 -35.40 0.16 28.52
N LEU A 52 -35.13 1.00 29.53
CA LEU A 52 -34.55 2.32 29.33
C LEU A 52 -33.12 2.23 28.78
N ASP A 53 -32.28 1.35 29.32
CA ASP A 53 -30.93 1.09 28.81
C ASP A 53 -30.98 0.61 27.35
N GLY A 54 -31.89 -0.30 27.02
CA GLY A 54 -32.14 -0.74 25.65
C GLY A 54 -32.50 0.42 24.70
N ARG A 55 -33.39 1.32 25.12
CA ARG A 55 -33.75 2.51 24.32
C ARG A 55 -32.59 3.50 24.15
N LEU A 56 -31.77 3.69 25.19
CA LEU A 56 -30.58 4.55 25.09
C LEU A 56 -29.53 3.95 24.15
N ARG A 57 -29.35 2.63 24.20
CA ARG A 57 -28.48 1.89 23.28
C ARG A 57 -28.95 1.99 21.84
N GLU A 58 -30.25 1.91 21.55
CA GLU A 58 -30.79 2.15 20.20
C GLU A 58 -30.42 3.53 19.66
N ILE A 59 -30.55 4.58 20.51
CA ILE A 59 -30.14 5.93 20.14
C ILE A 59 -28.63 5.99 19.86
N GLY A 60 -27.82 5.39 20.73
CA GLY A 60 -26.36 5.33 20.53
C GLY A 60 -25.97 4.59 19.25
N GLN A 61 -26.60 3.46 18.95
CA GLN A 61 -26.40 2.71 17.70
C GLN A 61 -26.75 3.56 16.47
N ALA A 62 -27.81 4.37 16.55
CA ALA A 62 -28.18 5.29 15.48
C ALA A 62 -27.16 6.43 15.27
N LEU A 63 -26.47 6.87 16.33
CA LEU A 63 -25.36 7.83 16.25
C LEU A 63 -24.08 7.20 15.68
N GLY A 64 -23.95 5.88 15.76
CA GLY A 64 -22.79 5.12 15.33
C GLY A 64 -21.84 4.75 16.45
N TYR A 65 -20.68 4.21 16.09
CA TYR A 65 -19.69 3.73 17.04
C TYR A 65 -18.29 4.23 16.69
N GLY A 66 -17.41 4.28 17.69
CA GLY A 66 -16.05 4.80 17.59
C GLY A 66 -15.74 5.90 18.61
N VAL A 67 -14.55 6.49 18.47
CA VAL A 67 -14.05 7.56 19.34
C VAL A 67 -14.59 8.90 18.84
N ILE A 68 -15.20 9.68 19.74
CA ILE A 68 -15.67 11.03 19.46
C ILE A 68 -14.52 12.02 19.64
N ASP A 69 -13.88 11.99 20.81
CA ASP A 69 -12.79 12.89 21.17
C ASP A 69 -11.90 12.26 22.25
N GLY A 70 -10.64 12.70 22.34
CA GLY A 70 -9.72 12.30 23.40
C GLY A 70 -9.30 10.82 23.32
N LEU A 71 -9.23 10.13 24.46
CA LEU A 71 -8.84 8.70 24.55
C LEU A 71 -7.50 8.38 23.84
N GLY A 72 -6.57 9.34 23.84
CA GLY A 72 -5.24 9.16 23.28
C GLY A 72 -4.39 8.23 24.14
N LEU A 73 -3.54 7.43 23.49
CA LEU A 73 -2.63 6.52 24.17
C LEU A 73 -1.23 7.10 24.25
N GLN A 74 -0.61 7.02 25.43
CA GLN A 74 0.75 7.49 25.66
C GLN A 74 1.52 6.48 26.51
N ILE A 75 2.81 6.32 26.23
CA ILE A 75 3.73 5.58 27.11
C ILE A 75 4.23 6.55 28.17
N VAL A 76 4.12 6.15 29.44
CA VAL A 76 4.61 6.93 30.58
C VAL A 76 5.57 6.05 31.38
N ASP A 77 6.74 6.59 31.70
CA ASP A 77 7.68 5.96 32.63
C ASP A 77 7.42 6.50 34.04
N ASP A 78 7.09 5.61 34.97
CA ASP A 78 6.84 5.91 36.37
C ASP A 78 7.82 5.10 37.23
N ASN A 79 8.94 5.73 37.60
CA ASN A 79 10.02 5.13 38.38
C ASN A 79 10.61 3.84 37.78
N GLY A 80 10.77 3.79 36.46
CA GLY A 80 11.32 2.63 35.74
C GLY A 80 10.27 1.57 35.39
N VAL A 81 8.99 1.80 35.75
CA VAL A 81 7.86 0.96 35.33
C VAL A 81 7.14 1.64 34.16
N ILE A 82 7.20 1.00 33.00
CA ILE A 82 6.53 1.47 31.79
C ILE A 82 5.03 1.18 31.92
N LYS A 83 4.22 2.25 31.92
CA LYS A 83 2.76 2.21 31.98
C LYS A 83 2.17 2.79 30.70
N VAL A 84 0.96 2.31 30.35
CA VAL A 84 0.18 2.90 29.26
C VAL A 84 -0.85 3.84 29.87
N GLN A 85 -0.80 5.12 29.52
CA GLN A 85 -1.76 6.12 29.95
C GLN A 85 -2.77 6.40 28.84
N VAL A 86 -4.05 6.44 29.21
CA VAL A 86 -5.16 6.85 28.37
C VAL A 86 -5.63 8.22 28.83
N THR A 87 -5.66 9.19 27.93
CA THR A 87 -6.15 10.53 28.24
C THR A 87 -7.68 10.53 28.36
N PRO A 88 -8.28 11.50 29.08
CA PRO A 88 -9.73 11.70 29.08
C PRO A 88 -10.31 11.79 27.67
N GLY A 89 -11.58 11.44 27.52
CA GLY A 89 -12.28 11.47 26.25
C GLY A 89 -13.58 10.68 26.25
N LEU A 90 -14.18 10.59 25.07
CA LEU A 90 -15.54 10.08 24.87
C LEU A 90 -15.59 9.16 23.65
N ALA A 91 -16.28 8.04 23.79
CA ALA A 91 -16.54 7.10 22.69
C ALA A 91 -17.94 6.50 22.79
N ILE A 92 -18.40 5.90 21.69
CA ILE A 92 -19.63 5.09 21.66
C ILE A 92 -19.25 3.68 21.22
N SER A 93 -19.66 2.68 21.99
CA SER A 93 -19.47 1.26 21.65
C SER A 93 -20.40 0.83 20.51
N GLN A 94 -20.10 -0.29 19.86
CA GLN A 94 -20.96 -0.83 18.81
C GLN A 94 -22.36 -1.21 19.33
N ALA A 95 -22.46 -1.55 20.62
CA ALA A 95 -23.72 -1.78 21.31
C ALA A 95 -24.50 -0.48 21.66
N GLY A 96 -23.99 0.69 21.26
CA GLY A 96 -24.64 1.99 21.45
C GLY A 96 -24.45 2.61 22.83
N ARG A 97 -23.49 2.11 23.62
CA ARG A 97 -23.22 2.64 24.96
C ARG A 97 -22.19 3.76 24.90
N VAL A 98 -22.45 4.84 25.62
CA VAL A 98 -21.51 5.96 25.78
C VAL A 98 -20.44 5.57 26.81
N LEU A 99 -19.18 5.68 26.42
CA LEU A 99 -18.01 5.40 27.24
C LEU A 99 -17.27 6.73 27.47
N GLU A 100 -17.47 7.31 28.65
CA GLU A 100 -16.84 8.56 29.05
C GLU A 100 -15.72 8.31 30.05
N LEU A 101 -14.53 8.81 29.73
CA LEU A 101 -13.39 8.84 30.63
C LEU A 101 -13.09 10.29 31.02
N THR A 102 -13.42 10.66 32.25
CA THR A 102 -13.23 12.04 32.75
C THR A 102 -11.84 12.32 33.30
N LYS A 103 -11.10 11.28 33.70
CA LYS A 103 -9.74 11.36 34.27
C LYS A 103 -8.82 10.40 33.56
N SER A 104 -7.54 10.76 33.44
CA SER A 104 -6.55 9.86 32.83
C SER A 104 -6.50 8.53 33.57
N LEU A 105 -6.58 7.43 32.83
CA LEU A 105 -6.47 6.08 33.38
C LEU A 105 -5.11 5.48 32.99
N ARG A 106 -4.47 4.78 33.92
CA ARG A 106 -3.16 4.16 33.71
C ARG A 106 -3.32 2.65 33.81
N LEU A 107 -2.78 1.96 32.82
CA LEU A 107 -2.65 0.51 32.81
C LEU A 107 -1.20 0.13 33.13
N ASP A 108 -1.02 -0.58 34.24
CA ASP A 108 0.25 -1.18 34.62
C ASP A 108 0.28 -2.64 34.19
N LEU A 109 1.20 -2.99 33.27
CA LEU A 109 1.33 -4.36 32.74
C LEU A 109 1.91 -5.35 33.77
N THR A 110 2.47 -4.85 34.87
CA THR A 110 2.98 -5.70 35.96
C THR A 110 1.89 -6.08 36.96
N ALA A 111 0.79 -5.31 37.02
CA ALA A 111 -0.37 -5.56 37.86
C ALA A 111 -1.27 -6.67 37.28
N THR A 112 -0.75 -7.89 37.27
CA THR A 112 -1.43 -9.07 36.68
C THR A 112 -2.76 -9.40 37.35
N ALA A 113 -2.94 -9.10 38.63
CA ALA A 113 -4.21 -9.29 39.34
C ALA A 113 -5.31 -8.40 38.74
N ASP A 114 -5.06 -7.09 38.64
CA ASP A 114 -5.96 -6.12 38.03
C ASP A 114 -6.26 -6.51 36.58
N ILE A 115 -5.24 -6.80 35.78
CA ILE A 115 -5.43 -7.25 34.39
C ILE A 115 -6.31 -8.50 34.32
N THR A 116 -6.11 -9.46 35.23
CA THR A 116 -6.91 -10.68 35.26
C THR A 116 -8.38 -10.37 35.55
N GLU A 117 -8.63 -9.57 36.57
CA GLU A 117 -9.98 -9.15 36.94
C GLU A 117 -10.64 -8.36 35.80
N PHE A 118 -9.91 -7.43 35.20
CA PHE A 118 -10.38 -6.54 34.15
C PHE A 118 -10.74 -7.30 32.87
N ASN A 119 -10.17 -8.48 32.70
CA ASN A 119 -10.40 -9.38 31.58
C ASN A 119 -11.23 -10.62 31.96
N GLY A 120 -12.04 -10.55 33.02
CA GLY A 120 -12.98 -11.62 33.38
C GLY A 120 -12.31 -12.93 33.78
N GLY A 121 -11.13 -12.86 34.40
CA GLY A 121 -10.33 -14.01 34.80
C GLY A 121 -9.28 -14.45 33.77
N ALA A 122 -9.25 -13.83 32.58
CA ALA A 122 -8.28 -14.13 31.52
C ALA A 122 -6.92 -13.46 31.77
N TYR A 123 -5.85 -13.97 31.13
CA TYR A 123 -4.48 -13.40 31.20
C TYR A 123 -3.83 -13.35 32.58
N ARG A 124 -4.04 -14.38 33.42
CA ARG A 124 -3.28 -14.60 34.67
C ARG A 124 -1.77 -14.45 34.51
N ARG A 125 -1.26 -14.77 33.33
CA ARG A 125 0.08 -14.44 32.86
C ARG A 125 -0.03 -13.81 31.47
N ILE A 126 0.59 -12.64 31.28
CA ILE A 126 0.62 -11.99 29.98
C ILE A 126 1.69 -12.65 29.12
N GLU A 127 1.23 -13.42 28.13
CA GLU A 127 2.08 -14.12 27.18
C GLU A 127 2.64 -13.17 26.12
N ARG A 128 3.67 -13.64 25.41
CA ARG A 128 4.19 -12.95 24.23
C ARG A 128 3.13 -12.96 23.13
N ALA A 129 2.46 -11.84 22.91
CA ALA A 129 1.44 -11.67 21.88
C ALA A 129 1.19 -10.19 21.58
N LEU A 130 0.37 -9.95 20.55
CA LEU A 130 -0.23 -8.65 20.30
C LEU A 130 -1.56 -8.57 21.05
N TYR A 131 -1.83 -7.42 21.68
CA TYR A 131 -3.04 -7.16 22.43
C TYR A 131 -3.68 -5.85 21.95
N ALA A 132 -4.98 -5.86 21.74
CA ALA A 132 -5.79 -4.66 21.63
C ALA A 132 -5.98 -4.07 23.03
N LEU A 133 -5.69 -2.78 23.19
CA LEU A 133 -6.13 -2.03 24.37
C LEU A 133 -7.52 -1.49 24.09
N VAL A 134 -8.48 -1.85 24.94
CA VAL A 134 -9.88 -1.47 24.77
C VAL A 134 -10.39 -0.74 26.00
N ILE A 135 -11.30 0.21 25.80
CA ILE A 135 -12.11 0.79 26.86
C ILE A 135 -13.49 0.13 26.80
N LYS A 136 -14.00 -0.32 27.94
CA LYS A 136 -15.30 -0.97 28.03
C LYS A 136 -16.07 -0.49 29.25
N TYR A 137 -17.38 -0.67 29.20
CA TYR A 137 -18.27 -0.43 30.31
C TYR A 137 -17.97 -1.36 31.50
N SER A 138 -18.15 -0.83 32.71
CA SER A 138 -18.02 -1.56 33.96
C SER A 138 -19.08 -1.11 34.95
N GLU A 139 -19.64 -2.07 35.68
CA GLU A 139 -20.43 -1.82 36.88
C GLU A 139 -19.65 -2.36 38.07
N GLU A 140 -19.54 -1.57 39.12
CA GLU A 140 -18.93 -1.99 40.38
C GLU A 140 -19.93 -1.81 41.51
N GLY A 141 -20.28 -2.93 42.15
CA GLY A 141 -21.06 -2.94 43.37
C GLY A 141 -20.24 -2.41 44.53
N THR A 142 -20.71 -1.33 45.12
CA THR A 142 -20.15 -0.68 46.30
C THR A 142 -21.15 -0.70 47.42
N ASP A 143 -20.64 -0.74 48.65
CA ASP A 143 -21.44 -0.85 49.87
C ASP A 143 -22.24 -2.16 49.95
N VAL A 144 -22.64 -2.53 51.16
CA VAL A 144 -23.13 -3.89 51.45
C VAL A 144 -24.40 -3.81 52.29
N ALA A 145 -25.49 -4.34 51.75
CA ALA A 145 -26.78 -4.44 52.41
C ALA A 145 -27.14 -5.89 52.75
N GLU A 146 -27.74 -6.09 53.93
CA GLU A 146 -28.34 -7.37 54.31
C GLU A 146 -29.64 -7.55 53.53
N ALA A 147 -29.69 -8.55 52.64
CA ALA A 147 -30.90 -8.95 51.95
C ALA A 147 -31.71 -9.87 52.85
N PHE A 148 -32.84 -9.36 53.35
CA PHE A 148 -33.75 -10.16 54.18
C PHE A 148 -34.38 -11.29 53.35
N PRO A 149 -34.34 -12.53 53.83
CA PRO A 149 -34.89 -13.66 53.11
C PRO A 149 -36.41 -13.53 52.96
N ALA A 150 -36.93 -13.85 51.77
CA ALA A 150 -38.36 -13.78 51.46
C ALA A 150 -39.20 -14.76 52.30
N ASP A 151 -38.58 -15.85 52.77
CA ASP A 151 -39.18 -16.85 53.65
C ASP A 151 -38.23 -17.21 54.82
N LEU A 152 -38.79 -17.67 55.94
CA LEU A 152 -38.07 -18.06 57.17
C LEU A 152 -37.05 -19.20 56.99
N VAL A 153 -37.10 -19.91 55.87
CA VAL A 153 -36.22 -21.05 55.54
C VAL A 153 -35.00 -20.60 54.72
N SER A 154 -35.09 -19.46 54.04
CA SER A 154 -34.02 -18.97 53.17
C SER A 154 -32.87 -18.37 53.97
N GLU A 155 -31.64 -18.67 53.56
CA GLU A 155 -30.44 -18.07 54.16
C GLU A 155 -30.41 -16.56 53.89
N ARG A 156 -29.98 -15.80 54.90
CA ARG A 156 -29.68 -14.37 54.76
C ARG A 156 -28.58 -14.21 53.72
N ARG A 157 -28.80 -13.30 52.77
CA ARG A 157 -27.82 -12.98 51.74
C ARG A 157 -27.29 -11.58 51.96
N VAL A 158 -26.09 -11.38 51.48
CA VAL A 158 -25.42 -10.10 51.48
C VAL A 158 -25.38 -9.66 50.02
N GLU A 159 -25.99 -8.52 49.72
CA GLU A 159 -26.01 -7.93 48.38
C GLU A 159 -25.37 -6.54 48.39
N PHE A 160 -25.05 -6.02 47.21
CA PHE A 160 -24.52 -4.67 47.07
C PHE A 160 -25.64 -3.66 47.25
N ASP A 161 -25.40 -2.61 48.04
CA ASP A 161 -26.39 -1.54 48.26
C ASP A 161 -26.41 -0.55 47.09
N VAL A 162 -25.25 -0.28 46.50
CA VAL A 162 -25.08 0.70 45.42
C VAL A 162 -24.33 0.08 44.26
N MET A 163 -24.84 0.26 43.04
CA MET A 163 -24.10 -0.04 41.81
C MET A 163 -23.58 1.27 41.21
N THR A 164 -22.26 1.35 41.03
CA THR A 164 -21.60 2.49 40.39
C THR A 164 -21.21 2.11 38.97
N GLU A 165 -21.66 2.90 38.01
CA GLU A 165 -21.32 2.73 36.61
C GLU A 165 -20.04 3.49 36.25
N GLY A 166 -19.25 2.93 35.35
CA GLY A 166 -18.03 3.56 34.86
C GLY A 166 -17.44 2.86 33.65
N VAL A 167 -16.15 3.14 33.43
CA VAL A 167 -15.38 2.57 32.34
C VAL A 167 -14.08 2.00 32.88
N ARG A 168 -13.62 0.89 32.28
CA ARG A 168 -12.34 0.26 32.61
C ARG A 168 -11.54 -0.06 31.36
N LEU A 169 -10.23 -0.18 31.51
CA LEU A 169 -9.36 -0.68 30.46
C LEU A 169 -9.29 -2.20 30.51
N ALA A 170 -9.25 -2.82 29.34
CA ALA A 170 -9.07 -4.26 29.20
C ALA A 170 -8.12 -4.56 28.04
N LEU A 171 -7.60 -5.79 28.02
CA LEU A 171 -6.71 -6.28 26.98
C LEU A 171 -7.41 -7.40 26.22
N VAL A 172 -7.43 -7.31 24.90
CA VAL A 172 -7.93 -8.41 24.07
C VAL A 172 -6.81 -8.96 23.22
N ARG A 173 -6.46 -10.23 23.39
CA ARG A 173 -5.40 -10.87 22.60
C ARG A 173 -5.82 -10.93 21.13
N LEU A 174 -4.95 -10.41 20.27
CA LEU A 174 -5.15 -10.43 18.84
C LEU A 174 -4.83 -11.82 18.28
N PRO A 175 -5.53 -12.27 17.22
CA PRO A 175 -5.27 -13.57 16.60
C PRO A 175 -3.90 -13.64 15.91
N GLN A 176 -3.36 -12.50 15.47
CA GLN A 176 -2.09 -12.41 14.77
C GLN A 176 -0.90 -12.69 15.71
N PRO A 177 0.06 -13.53 15.29
CA PRO A 177 1.20 -13.88 16.13
C PRO A 177 2.18 -12.71 16.28
N TYR A 178 2.74 -12.56 17.48
CA TYR A 178 3.87 -11.63 17.69
C TYR A 178 5.20 -12.28 17.28
N GLY A 179 5.47 -12.26 15.97
CA GLY A 179 6.68 -12.82 15.34
C GLY A 179 7.98 -12.11 15.73
N GLN A 180 9.12 -12.59 15.20
CA GLN A 180 10.45 -11.96 15.36
C GLN A 180 10.73 -10.85 14.33
N GLN A 181 9.73 -10.48 13.53
CA GLN A 181 9.85 -9.41 12.53
C GLN A 181 10.06 -8.05 13.22
N SER A 182 10.56 -7.06 12.46
CA SER A 182 10.66 -5.70 12.95
C SER A 182 9.27 -5.13 13.29
N GLU A 183 9.23 -4.24 14.28
CA GLU A 183 8.01 -3.54 14.70
C GLU A 183 7.29 -2.88 13.51
N ILE A 184 8.04 -2.17 12.66
CA ILE A 184 7.48 -1.47 11.49
C ILE A 184 6.84 -2.48 10.52
N ALA A 185 7.52 -3.59 10.24
CA ALA A 185 6.98 -4.61 9.33
C ALA A 185 5.70 -5.23 9.89
N LEU A 186 5.63 -5.51 11.19
CA LEU A 186 4.42 -6.02 11.83
C LEU A 186 3.26 -5.04 11.70
N ARG A 187 3.48 -3.76 12.02
CA ARG A 187 2.44 -2.71 11.91
C ARG A 187 1.97 -2.55 10.46
N ALA A 188 2.89 -2.55 9.50
CA ALA A 188 2.54 -2.48 8.08
C ALA A 188 1.73 -3.68 7.60
N ASN A 189 2.00 -4.88 8.11
CA ASN A 189 1.24 -6.08 7.80
C ASN A 189 -0.20 -5.98 8.36
N LEU A 190 -0.33 -5.58 9.63
CA LEU A 190 -1.63 -5.40 10.30
C LEU A 190 -2.48 -4.32 9.61
N LEU A 191 -1.85 -3.24 9.16
CA LEU A 191 -2.52 -2.16 8.44
C LEU A 191 -3.14 -2.65 7.13
N GLY A 192 -2.49 -3.55 6.40
CA GLY A 192 -3.05 -4.18 5.21
C GLY A 192 -4.14 -5.21 5.50
N GLU A 193 -4.02 -5.95 6.60
CA GLU A 193 -4.96 -7.01 6.98
C GLU A 193 -6.30 -6.46 7.49
N TRP A 194 -6.28 -5.42 8.32
CA TRP A 194 -7.49 -4.86 8.95
C TRP A 194 -8.08 -3.66 8.21
N LEU A 195 -7.60 -3.37 7.00
CA LEU A 195 -8.15 -2.26 6.25
C LEU A 195 -9.52 -2.61 5.69
N GLY A 196 -10.54 -1.86 6.11
CA GLY A 196 -11.92 -2.05 5.62
C GLY A 196 -12.57 -3.35 6.12
N ASP A 197 -11.94 -4.06 7.06
CA ASP A 197 -12.49 -5.27 7.65
C ASP A 197 -13.42 -4.92 8.83
N PRO A 198 -14.74 -5.11 8.70
CA PRO A 198 -15.68 -4.92 9.80
C PRO A 198 -15.49 -5.96 10.92
N THR A 199 -14.83 -7.09 10.64
CA THR A 199 -14.58 -8.14 11.65
C THR A 199 -13.54 -7.75 12.69
N ALA A 200 -12.75 -6.69 12.45
CA ALA A 200 -11.92 -6.07 13.49
C ALA A 200 -12.78 -5.61 14.69
N GLY A 201 -14.05 -5.23 14.46
CA GLY A 201 -15.03 -4.98 15.54
C GLY A 201 -15.35 -6.24 16.36
N GLY A 202 -15.38 -7.41 15.72
CA GLY A 202 -15.59 -8.70 16.37
C GLY A 202 -14.46 -9.11 17.32
N ILE A 203 -13.24 -8.60 17.11
CA ILE A 203 -12.11 -8.84 18.03
C ILE A 203 -12.31 -8.05 19.34
N VAL A 204 -12.69 -6.77 19.25
CA VAL A 204 -12.81 -5.88 20.42
C VAL A 204 -14.05 -6.19 21.27
N GLY A 205 -15.13 -6.67 20.62
CA GLY A 205 -16.42 -6.94 21.25
C GLY A 205 -17.34 -5.71 21.22
N GLU A 206 -18.65 -5.94 21.21
CA GLU A 206 -19.64 -4.88 20.93
C GLU A 206 -19.76 -3.81 22.04
N GLU A 207 -19.49 -4.18 23.29
CA GLU A 207 -19.55 -3.29 24.47
C GLU A 207 -18.26 -2.46 24.68
N ALA A 208 -17.28 -2.60 23.79
CA ALA A 208 -15.96 -2.01 23.94
C ALA A 208 -15.56 -1.19 22.70
N VAL A 209 -14.59 -0.29 22.89
CA VAL A 209 -14.00 0.50 21.81
C VAL A 209 -12.48 0.30 21.82
N GLY A 210 -11.94 -0.05 20.65
CA GLY A 210 -10.51 -0.25 20.45
C GLY A 210 -9.76 1.09 20.42
N LEU A 211 -8.75 1.21 21.27
CA LEU A 211 -7.94 2.43 21.36
C LEU A 211 -6.61 2.31 20.61
N GLY A 212 -6.02 1.12 20.59
CA GLY A 212 -4.72 0.88 19.95
C GLY A 212 -4.20 -0.54 20.18
N VAL A 213 -2.99 -0.80 19.69
CA VAL A 213 -2.34 -2.11 19.73
C VAL A 213 -1.07 -2.05 20.57
N LEU A 214 -0.92 -3.03 21.44
CA LEU A 214 0.24 -3.24 22.30
C LEU A 214 0.95 -4.53 21.88
N ALA A 215 2.25 -4.47 21.67
CA ALA A 215 3.08 -5.67 21.64
C ALA A 215 3.69 -5.91 23.02
N ILE A 216 3.43 -7.08 23.58
CA ILE A 216 3.95 -7.46 24.88
C ILE A 216 4.84 -8.70 24.70
N ALA A 217 6.03 -8.66 25.30
CA ALA A 217 6.91 -9.82 25.44
C ALA A 217 7.43 -9.90 26.86
N SER A 218 7.37 -11.10 27.45
CA SER A 218 7.89 -11.37 28.80
C SER A 218 7.33 -10.41 29.86
N GLY A 219 6.05 -10.05 29.76
CA GLY A 219 5.39 -9.11 30.68
C GLY A 219 5.80 -7.65 30.53
N ARG A 220 6.53 -7.27 29.47
CA ARG A 220 6.96 -5.90 29.20
C ARG A 220 6.43 -5.39 27.86
N LEU A 221 6.01 -4.13 27.85
CA LEU A 221 5.64 -3.42 26.62
C LEU A 221 6.87 -3.30 25.71
N GLN A 222 6.73 -3.74 24.46
CA GLN A 222 7.75 -3.61 23.42
C GLN A 222 7.49 -2.36 22.58
N TRP A 223 6.24 -2.18 22.15
CA TRP A 223 5.80 -1.01 21.42
C TRP A 223 4.29 -0.80 21.54
N LEU A 224 3.86 0.42 21.26
CA LEU A 224 2.46 0.87 21.25
C LEU A 224 2.14 1.55 19.93
N ASP A 225 1.05 1.14 19.29
CA ASP A 225 0.43 1.84 18.15
C ASP A 225 -0.92 2.43 18.58
N SER A 226 -1.07 3.74 18.48
CA SER A 226 -2.26 4.47 18.94
C SER A 226 -3.36 4.60 17.87
N GLU A 227 -3.13 4.19 16.63
CA GLU A 227 -4.04 4.46 15.50
C GLU A 227 -4.58 3.20 14.83
N LEU A 228 -3.90 2.06 14.97
CA LEU A 228 -4.21 0.86 14.20
C LEU A 228 -5.65 0.32 14.42
N LEU A 229 -6.12 0.32 15.67
CA LEU A 229 -7.50 -0.07 16.02
C LEU A 229 -8.45 1.12 16.23
N ARG A 230 -7.91 2.34 16.24
CA ARG A 230 -8.68 3.54 16.55
C ARG A 230 -9.55 3.92 15.36
N GLN A 231 -10.86 4.01 15.60
CA GLN A 231 -11.84 4.42 14.60
C GLN A 231 -12.57 5.69 15.08
N PRO A 232 -12.68 6.73 14.24
CA PRO A 232 -13.54 7.87 14.51
C PRO A 232 -15.02 7.44 14.56
N LEU A 233 -15.84 8.16 15.31
CA LEU A 233 -17.28 7.91 15.39
C LEU A 233 -17.92 7.93 14.00
N ARG A 234 -18.58 6.84 13.60
CA ARG A 234 -19.33 6.75 12.35
C ARG A 234 -20.62 5.94 12.51
N ALA A 235 -21.75 6.49 12.05
CA ALA A 235 -23.02 5.76 11.93
C ALA A 235 -23.04 4.87 10.68
N ILE A 236 -22.53 5.38 9.57
CA ILE A 236 -22.49 4.71 8.28
C ILE A 236 -21.12 4.99 7.66
N THR A 237 -20.46 3.94 7.15
CA THR A 237 -19.21 4.09 6.41
C THR A 237 -19.46 4.73 5.04
N ARG A 238 -18.87 5.91 4.81
CA ARG A 238 -18.93 6.65 3.56
C ARG A 238 -17.74 6.30 2.65
N PRO A 239 -17.85 6.53 1.34
CA PRO A 239 -16.69 6.47 0.45
C PRO A 239 -15.59 7.44 0.93
N GLY A 240 -14.35 6.97 1.05
CA GLY A 240 -13.23 7.76 1.56
C GLY A 240 -12.93 7.59 3.05
N ASP A 241 -13.86 7.04 3.85
CA ASP A 241 -13.64 6.84 5.30
C ASP A 241 -12.50 5.85 5.57
N VAL A 242 -12.48 4.75 4.81
CA VAL A 242 -11.43 3.74 4.88
C VAL A 242 -10.08 4.33 4.45
N GLN A 243 -10.08 5.20 3.43
CA GLN A 243 -8.89 5.91 2.95
C GLN A 243 -8.38 6.92 3.98
N ALA A 244 -9.27 7.63 4.67
CA ALA A 244 -8.90 8.56 5.73
C ALA A 244 -8.27 7.83 6.93
N ASP A 245 -8.80 6.66 7.30
CA ASP A 245 -8.21 5.82 8.35
C ASP A 245 -6.84 5.30 7.94
N LEU A 246 -6.72 4.83 6.70
CA LEU A 246 -5.45 4.40 6.13
C LEU A 246 -4.42 5.52 6.13
N SER A 247 -4.80 6.74 5.72
CA SER A 247 -3.92 7.92 5.74
C SER A 247 -3.42 8.23 7.14
N ARG A 248 -4.31 8.26 8.14
CA ARG A 248 -3.94 8.54 9.53
C ARG A 248 -2.98 7.49 10.09
N ARG A 249 -3.24 6.21 9.83
CA ARG A 249 -2.38 5.09 10.26
C ARG A 249 -1.02 5.12 9.55
N TYR A 250 -1.02 5.39 8.25
CA TYR A 250 0.20 5.55 7.45
C TYR A 250 1.05 6.72 7.96
N ASP A 251 0.45 7.88 8.21
CA ASP A 251 1.16 9.06 8.68
C ASP A 251 1.78 8.83 10.08
N ASN A 252 1.09 8.11 10.96
CA ASN A 252 1.63 7.70 12.26
C ASN A 252 2.84 6.77 12.07
N LEU A 253 2.70 5.72 11.26
CA LEU A 253 3.78 4.76 11.00
C LEU A 253 5.00 5.43 10.34
N LEU A 254 4.77 6.31 9.38
CA LEU A 254 5.82 7.09 8.72
C LEU A 254 6.54 8.00 9.74
N LYS A 255 5.80 8.67 10.63
CA LYS A 255 6.39 9.49 11.68
C LYS A 255 7.30 8.66 12.59
N THR A 256 6.85 7.48 13.03
CA THR A 256 7.68 6.57 13.83
C THR A 256 8.94 6.16 13.06
N LEU A 257 8.80 5.82 11.79
CA LEU A 257 9.92 5.43 10.93
C LEU A 257 10.95 6.57 10.77
N LEU A 258 10.50 7.79 10.49
CA LEU A 258 11.38 8.96 10.33
C LEU A 258 12.09 9.36 11.62
N GLN A 259 11.52 9.02 12.79
CA GLN A 259 12.17 9.19 14.08
C GLN A 259 13.20 8.08 14.37
N GLN A 260 12.93 6.84 13.97
CA GLN A 260 13.79 5.68 14.24
C GLN A 260 15.01 5.58 13.32
N ARG A 261 14.90 5.99 12.06
CA ARG A 261 15.99 5.86 11.08
C ARG A 261 17.25 6.65 11.43
N PRO A 262 17.18 7.95 11.78
CA PRO A 262 18.37 8.71 12.18
C PRO A 262 19.07 8.14 13.41
N LEU A 263 18.31 7.58 14.36
CA LEU A 263 18.84 6.91 15.55
C LEU A 263 19.65 5.65 15.19
N SER A 264 19.35 5.03 14.05
CA SER A 264 20.05 3.86 13.51
C SER A 264 21.10 4.25 12.44
N SER A 265 21.44 5.53 12.34
CA SER A 265 22.36 6.07 11.31
C SER A 265 21.93 5.80 9.86
N LEU A 266 20.63 5.61 9.61
CA LEU A 266 20.07 5.44 8.27
C LEU A 266 19.57 6.79 7.73
N THR A 267 19.71 7.01 6.42
CA THR A 267 19.19 8.21 5.73
C THR A 267 17.68 8.16 5.58
N ASN A 268 17.00 9.30 5.41
CA ASN A 268 15.56 9.36 5.15
C ASN A 268 15.19 9.18 3.66
N ASP A 269 16.14 8.72 2.84
CA ASP A 269 15.95 8.31 1.46
C ASP A 269 15.80 6.78 1.43
N PHE A 270 14.58 6.30 1.20
CA PHE A 270 14.24 4.87 1.22
C PHE A 270 13.02 4.59 0.35
N ALA A 271 12.89 3.33 -0.10
CA ALA A 271 11.75 2.90 -0.91
C ALA A 271 10.55 2.55 -0.02
N ALA A 272 9.35 2.95 -0.44
CA ALA A 272 8.12 2.66 0.27
C ALA A 272 7.86 1.15 0.40
N THR A 273 8.24 0.37 -0.61
CA THR A 273 8.10 -1.09 -0.66
C THR A 273 8.83 -1.81 0.47
N ASP A 274 9.88 -1.20 1.04
CA ASP A 274 10.67 -1.82 2.11
C ASP A 274 9.90 -1.84 3.45
N TYR A 275 8.95 -0.92 3.62
CA TYR A 275 8.27 -0.71 4.90
C TYR A 275 6.75 -0.79 4.81
N PHE A 276 6.17 -0.50 3.65
CA PHE A 276 4.74 -0.41 3.45
C PHE A 276 4.29 -1.43 2.40
N ARG A 277 3.14 -2.04 2.62
CA ARG A 277 2.46 -2.88 1.61
C ARG A 277 1.43 -2.09 0.81
N LEU A 278 0.78 -1.16 1.50
CA LEU A 278 -0.34 -0.39 0.99
C LEU A 278 -0.10 1.08 1.33
N LEU A 279 -0.29 1.96 0.36
CA LEU A 279 -0.28 3.39 0.55
C LEU A 279 -1.70 3.95 0.43
N PRO A 280 -2.08 4.96 1.24
CA PRO A 280 -3.29 5.72 1.00
C PRO A 280 -3.22 6.46 -0.34
N PRO A 281 -4.37 6.86 -0.92
CA PRO A 281 -4.36 7.71 -2.10
C PRO A 281 -3.76 9.09 -1.82
N VAL A 282 -3.72 9.52 -0.57
CA VAL A 282 -3.10 10.77 -0.13
C VAL A 282 -2.30 10.49 1.13
N GLY A 283 -1.05 10.93 1.19
CA GLY A 283 -0.23 10.75 2.37
C GLY A 283 0.99 11.67 2.41
N LEU A 284 1.69 11.65 3.54
CA LEU A 284 2.95 12.34 3.70
C LEU A 284 4.12 11.62 3.03
N LEU A 285 5.15 12.36 2.65
CA LEU A 285 6.34 11.86 1.95
C LEU A 285 7.62 12.40 2.59
N PRO A 286 8.68 11.59 2.75
CA PRO A 286 9.98 12.09 3.17
C PRO A 286 10.61 13.00 2.10
N GLN A 287 10.97 14.22 2.48
CA GLN A 287 11.64 15.17 1.57
C GLN A 287 12.92 14.62 0.97
N ALA A 288 13.71 13.86 1.73
CA ALA A 288 14.97 13.28 1.29
C ALA A 288 14.83 12.24 0.15
N ALA A 289 13.65 11.66 -0.03
CA ALA A 289 13.41 10.67 -1.08
C ALA A 289 13.07 11.30 -2.45
N ILE A 290 12.94 12.63 -2.52
CA ILE A 290 12.60 13.39 -3.72
C ILE A 290 13.69 14.43 -3.95
N ASN A 291 14.26 14.44 -5.15
CA ASN A 291 15.17 15.49 -5.61
C ASN A 291 14.64 16.07 -6.91
N PRO A 292 13.90 17.21 -6.87
CA PRO A 292 13.32 17.81 -8.08
C PRO A 292 14.38 18.38 -9.03
N VAL A 293 15.54 18.78 -8.49
CA VAL A 293 16.64 19.38 -9.26
C VAL A 293 17.34 18.34 -10.12
N ALA A 294 17.62 17.16 -9.57
CA ALA A 294 18.12 16.03 -10.34
C ALA A 294 17.00 15.26 -11.07
N GLY A 295 15.73 15.61 -10.82
CA GLY A 295 14.57 14.88 -11.30
C GLY A 295 14.53 13.43 -10.81
N ARG A 296 14.94 13.13 -9.57
CA ARG A 296 15.00 11.77 -9.01
C ARG A 296 13.92 11.54 -7.95
N GLN A 297 13.24 10.40 -8.01
CA GLN A 297 12.44 9.87 -6.89
C GLN A 297 12.95 8.50 -6.44
N GLY A 298 13.01 8.28 -5.13
CA GLY A 298 13.39 6.99 -4.55
C GLY A 298 12.32 6.31 -3.70
N TYR A 299 11.16 6.95 -3.53
CA TYR A 299 10.12 6.47 -2.63
C TYR A 299 9.16 5.49 -3.30
N PHE A 300 8.67 5.79 -4.51
CA PHE A 300 7.69 4.98 -5.21
C PHE A 300 8.35 3.95 -6.13
N PRO A 301 7.67 2.82 -6.41
CA PRO A 301 8.12 1.86 -7.40
C PRO A 301 8.33 2.48 -8.79
N GLN A 302 9.26 1.91 -9.55
CA GLN A 302 9.64 2.37 -10.89
C GLN A 302 8.51 2.40 -11.93
N HIS A 303 7.53 1.50 -11.81
CA HIS A 303 6.43 1.40 -12.76
C HIS A 303 5.33 2.44 -12.50
N PHE A 304 5.47 3.28 -11.46
CA PHE A 304 4.54 4.37 -11.18
C PHE A 304 4.97 5.64 -11.91
N ASN A 305 3.99 6.41 -12.39
CA ASN A 305 4.26 7.72 -12.98
C ASN A 305 4.18 8.78 -11.88
N VAL A 306 5.34 9.23 -11.41
CA VAL A 306 5.45 10.25 -10.36
C VAL A 306 5.67 11.62 -10.98
N TRP A 307 4.77 12.54 -10.65
CA TRP A 307 4.81 13.93 -11.06
C TRP A 307 5.11 14.83 -9.86
N ILE A 308 5.64 16.03 -10.07
CA ILE A 308 5.76 17.05 -9.01
C ILE A 308 5.21 18.39 -9.47
N THR A 309 4.50 19.08 -8.58
CA THR A 309 3.90 20.39 -8.88
C THR A 309 3.76 21.26 -7.61
N PRO A 310 4.01 22.58 -7.69
CA PRO A 310 3.67 23.50 -6.62
C PRO A 310 2.15 23.75 -6.57
N VAL A 311 1.58 23.83 -5.37
CA VAL A 311 0.14 24.14 -5.16
C VAL A 311 0.01 25.18 -4.06
N ARG A 312 -1.04 26.01 -4.12
CA ARG A 312 -1.35 26.95 -3.04
C ARG A 312 -1.76 26.18 -1.79
N ARG A 313 -1.28 26.62 -0.63
CA ARG A 313 -1.65 26.01 0.66
C ARG A 313 -3.17 25.99 0.90
N SER A 314 -3.91 26.98 0.40
CA SER A 314 -5.38 27.03 0.48
C SER A 314 -6.08 25.89 -0.27
N ASP A 315 -5.45 25.43 -1.36
CA ASP A 315 -6.08 24.49 -2.28
C ASP A 315 -5.75 23.03 -1.90
N LEU A 316 -4.76 22.83 -1.02
CA LEU A 316 -4.29 21.51 -0.60
C LEU A 316 -5.42 20.64 -0.05
N GLU A 317 -6.25 21.16 0.85
CA GLU A 317 -7.34 20.38 1.46
C GLU A 317 -8.38 19.94 0.42
N GLN A 318 -8.68 20.77 -0.58
CA GLN A 318 -9.57 20.41 -1.67
C GLN A 318 -8.98 19.27 -2.52
N VAL A 319 -7.72 19.39 -2.93
CA VAL A 319 -7.05 18.36 -3.75
C VAL A 319 -6.92 17.04 -2.98
N ARG A 320 -6.68 17.10 -1.67
CA ARG A 320 -6.68 15.93 -0.79
C ARG A 320 -8.05 15.27 -0.75
N ALA A 321 -9.12 16.04 -0.52
CA ALA A 321 -10.48 15.55 -0.45
C ALA A 321 -10.91 14.83 -1.74
N ASP A 322 -10.62 15.41 -2.90
CA ASP A 322 -10.98 14.81 -4.18
C ASP A 322 -10.31 13.45 -4.40
N SER A 323 -9.05 13.33 -3.96
CA SER A 323 -8.24 12.13 -4.17
C SER A 323 -8.50 11.03 -3.14
N MET A 324 -9.03 11.37 -1.96
CA MET A 324 -9.47 10.40 -0.95
C MET A 324 -10.61 9.50 -1.43
N THR A 325 -11.31 9.87 -2.51
CA THR A 325 -12.33 9.02 -3.15
C THR A 325 -11.74 7.84 -3.92
N LEU A 326 -10.44 7.87 -4.22
CA LEU A 326 -9.76 6.83 -4.99
C LEU A 326 -9.40 5.62 -4.11
N PRO A 327 -9.23 4.43 -4.70
CA PRO A 327 -8.79 3.26 -3.95
C PRO A 327 -7.35 3.45 -3.41
N PRO A 328 -6.98 2.73 -2.34
CA PRO A 328 -5.59 2.62 -1.89
C PRO A 328 -4.65 2.08 -2.98
N ILE A 329 -3.37 2.40 -2.86
CA ILE A 329 -2.32 1.96 -3.78
C ILE A 329 -1.64 0.72 -3.18
N ASN A 330 -1.73 -0.41 -3.90
CA ASN A 330 -1.03 -1.62 -3.51
C ASN A 330 0.37 -1.64 -4.13
N LEU A 331 1.40 -1.59 -3.30
CA LEU A 331 2.80 -1.54 -3.75
C LEU A 331 3.32 -2.87 -4.30
N ASN A 332 2.64 -3.98 -3.98
CA ASN A 332 2.98 -5.31 -4.50
C ASN A 332 2.31 -5.59 -5.85
N SER A 333 1.36 -4.74 -6.28
CA SER A 333 0.74 -4.86 -7.59
C SER A 333 1.72 -4.41 -8.68
N ARG A 334 1.56 -4.95 -9.89
CA ARG A 334 2.24 -4.45 -11.10
C ARG A 334 1.41 -3.39 -11.84
N GLU A 335 0.25 -3.03 -11.30
CA GLU A 335 -0.61 -2.00 -11.89
C GLU A 335 0.05 -0.62 -11.78
N PRO A 336 0.23 0.11 -12.88
CA PRO A 336 0.79 1.45 -12.82
C PRO A 336 -0.16 2.39 -12.05
N ALA A 337 0.41 3.26 -11.22
CA ALA A 337 -0.32 4.32 -10.55
C ALA A 337 0.24 5.69 -10.97
N ASP A 338 -0.66 6.64 -11.19
CA ASP A 338 -0.31 8.04 -11.42
C ASP A 338 -0.34 8.80 -10.09
N ILE A 339 0.80 9.40 -9.72
CA ILE A 339 0.99 10.08 -8.45
C ILE A 339 1.50 11.50 -8.72
N ILE A 340 0.95 12.49 -8.02
CA ILE A 340 1.48 13.86 -7.97
C ILE A 340 2.02 14.13 -6.58
N VAL A 341 3.30 14.51 -6.49
CA VAL A 341 3.92 15.13 -5.33
C VAL A 341 3.57 16.61 -5.33
N VAL A 342 2.91 17.05 -4.28
CA VAL A 342 2.43 18.41 -4.11
C VAL A 342 3.34 19.16 -3.15
N VAL A 343 3.83 20.31 -3.61
CA VAL A 343 4.65 21.23 -2.81
C VAL A 343 3.79 22.42 -2.39
N PRO A 344 3.33 22.49 -1.12
CA PRO A 344 2.43 23.55 -0.68
C PRO A 344 3.17 24.87 -0.45
N LEU A 345 2.91 25.86 -1.29
CA LEU A 345 3.48 27.22 -1.21
C LEU A 345 2.46 28.22 -0.65
N ASN A 346 2.95 29.31 -0.06
CA ASN A 346 2.09 30.46 0.27
C ASN A 346 1.67 31.22 -1.02
N ASN A 347 0.68 32.10 -0.94
CA ASN A 347 0.13 32.75 -2.14
C ASN A 347 1.15 33.64 -2.88
N ALA A 348 2.03 34.33 -2.15
CA ALA A 348 3.03 35.22 -2.74
C ALA A 348 4.13 34.43 -3.47
N ASP A 349 4.64 33.40 -2.83
CA ASP A 349 5.64 32.50 -3.41
C ASP A 349 5.06 31.70 -4.56
N TYR A 350 3.82 31.21 -4.44
CA TYR A 350 3.13 30.54 -5.53
C TYR A 350 3.00 31.47 -6.74
N GLY A 351 2.50 32.70 -6.57
CA GLY A 351 2.32 33.63 -7.69
C GLY A 351 3.63 33.95 -8.41
N ARG A 352 4.73 34.12 -7.65
CA ARG A 352 6.06 34.38 -8.20
C ARG A 352 6.67 33.14 -8.88
N MET A 353 6.65 31.99 -8.20
CA MET A 353 7.35 30.78 -8.64
C MET A 353 6.57 30.03 -9.73
N ALA A 354 5.23 29.99 -9.64
CA ALA A 354 4.41 29.38 -10.68
C ALA A 354 4.59 30.11 -12.02
N GLN A 355 4.65 31.45 -12.02
CA GLN A 355 4.91 32.22 -13.25
C GLN A 355 6.27 31.93 -13.87
N LEU A 356 7.31 31.68 -13.05
CA LEU A 356 8.64 31.32 -13.54
C LEU A 356 8.71 29.90 -14.09
N LEU A 357 7.79 29.05 -13.66
CA LEU A 357 7.63 27.67 -14.09
C LEU A 357 6.66 27.55 -15.28
N GLU A 358 5.75 28.51 -15.46
CA GLU A 358 4.83 28.62 -16.59
C GLU A 358 5.58 29.05 -17.86
N LYS A 359 5.49 28.24 -18.92
CA LYS A 359 5.95 28.61 -20.26
C LYS A 359 4.76 28.87 -21.20
N PRO A 360 4.83 29.88 -22.09
CA PRO A 360 3.80 30.11 -23.09
C PRO A 360 3.73 28.93 -24.06
N ALA A 361 2.51 28.51 -24.41
CA ALA A 361 2.28 27.47 -25.40
C ALA A 361 2.61 28.02 -26.80
N ASN A 362 3.83 27.80 -27.30
CA ASN A 362 4.16 28.05 -28.70
C ASN A 362 5.10 26.99 -29.29
N GLU A 363 4.52 26.24 -30.24
CA GLU A 363 5.08 25.69 -31.49
C GLU A 363 6.07 24.48 -31.42
N PRO A 364 6.15 23.65 -32.49
CA PRO A 364 6.08 22.18 -32.42
C PRO A 364 7.43 21.44 -32.47
N GLY A 365 7.45 20.21 -31.97
CA GLY A 365 8.61 19.29 -32.03
C GLY A 365 9.50 19.42 -30.79
N THR A 366 10.00 18.38 -30.15
CA THR A 366 10.43 17.07 -30.62
C THR A 366 10.77 16.21 -29.42
N LEU A 367 10.81 14.90 -29.66
CA LEU A 367 10.55 13.88 -28.69
C LEU A 367 11.54 12.68 -28.86
N PRO A 368 12.60 12.43 -28.03
CA PRO A 368 13.07 11.03 -27.77
C PRO A 368 12.73 10.30 -26.42
N LEU A 369 12.50 8.99 -26.39
CA LEU A 369 11.97 8.23 -25.22
C LEU A 369 12.87 8.15 -23.94
N SER A 370 12.50 8.72 -22.78
CA SER A 370 13.31 8.61 -21.53
C SER A 370 12.96 7.36 -20.76
N LEU A 371 13.69 6.28 -20.97
CA LEU A 371 13.61 5.00 -20.22
C LEU A 371 14.17 5.11 -18.79
N ASP A 372 14.00 6.24 -18.13
CA ASP A 372 14.40 6.42 -16.74
C ASP A 372 13.16 6.35 -15.85
N LEU A 373 12.90 5.12 -15.39
CA LEU A 373 11.68 4.76 -14.67
C LEU A 373 11.61 5.37 -13.26
N LEU A 374 12.74 5.89 -12.74
CA LEU A 374 12.81 6.60 -11.45
C LEU A 374 12.91 8.12 -11.60
N ARG A 375 12.75 8.62 -12.81
CA ARG A 375 12.80 10.06 -13.05
C ARG A 375 11.48 10.69 -12.62
N LEU A 376 11.54 11.67 -11.70
CA LEU A 376 10.44 12.60 -11.46
C LEU A 376 10.08 13.28 -12.76
N ARG A 377 8.82 13.12 -13.17
CA ARG A 377 8.29 13.86 -14.31
C ARG A 377 7.77 15.19 -13.78
N LEU A 378 8.14 16.30 -14.41
CA LEU A 378 7.67 17.59 -13.97
C LEU A 378 6.31 17.90 -14.62
N PHE A 379 5.34 18.42 -13.84
CA PHE A 379 4.00 18.72 -14.34
C PHE A 379 3.58 20.18 -14.05
N PRO A 380 3.14 21.00 -15.03
CA PRO A 380 3.10 20.80 -16.50
C PRO A 380 4.40 21.20 -17.22
N VAL A 381 4.73 20.62 -18.38
CA VAL A 381 5.86 20.97 -19.31
C VAL A 381 7.03 21.79 -18.71
N HIS A 382 7.67 21.25 -17.67
CA HIS A 382 8.91 21.82 -17.13
C HIS A 382 10.09 20.98 -17.63
N ASN A 383 11.20 21.63 -18.00
CA ASN A 383 12.44 20.95 -18.35
C ASN A 383 13.38 21.01 -17.15
N ILE A 384 13.87 19.83 -16.74
CA ILE A 384 14.79 19.68 -15.59
C ILE A 384 15.98 20.64 -15.69
N ASP A 385 16.45 20.92 -16.91
CA ASP A 385 17.64 21.76 -17.13
C ASP A 385 17.38 23.28 -17.10
N THR A 386 16.20 23.78 -17.51
CA THR A 386 15.91 25.24 -17.46
C THR A 386 15.33 25.68 -16.13
N ASP A 387 14.64 24.77 -15.44
CA ASP A 387 13.83 25.12 -14.27
C ASP A 387 14.56 24.77 -12.97
N GLN A 388 15.79 24.28 -13.07
CA GLN A 388 16.65 23.83 -11.96
C GLN A 388 16.82 24.89 -10.87
N ALA A 389 17.12 26.14 -11.25
CA ALA A 389 17.32 27.22 -10.28
C ALA A 389 16.03 27.56 -9.52
N THR A 390 14.88 27.55 -10.21
CA THR A 390 13.56 27.78 -9.62
C THR A 390 13.18 26.64 -8.68
N TRP A 391 13.41 25.38 -9.09
CA TRP A 391 13.18 24.22 -8.23
C TRP A 391 14.10 24.18 -7.02
N GLN A 392 15.37 24.58 -7.15
CA GLN A 392 16.28 24.71 -6.02
C GLN A 392 15.76 25.76 -5.02
N GLN A 393 15.30 26.92 -5.48
CA GLN A 393 14.71 27.95 -4.62
C GLN A 393 13.43 27.47 -3.92
N ILE A 394 12.55 26.76 -4.64
CA ILE A 394 11.35 26.14 -4.05
C ILE A 394 11.76 25.13 -2.98
N TRP A 395 12.75 24.29 -3.27
CA TRP A 395 13.18 23.23 -2.35
C TRP A 395 13.92 23.77 -1.11
N ASP A 396 14.70 24.83 -1.26
CA ASP A 396 15.37 25.52 -0.16
C ASP A 396 14.36 26.30 0.71
N SER A 397 13.26 26.78 0.11
CA SER A 397 12.17 27.45 0.84
C SER A 397 11.33 26.49 1.69
N LEU A 398 11.34 25.19 1.36
CA LEU A 398 10.80 24.16 2.22
C LEU A 398 11.75 23.99 3.41
N ALA A 399 11.45 24.70 4.50
CA ALA A 399 12.13 24.48 5.78
C ALA A 399 12.13 22.98 6.10
N SER A 400 13.18 22.47 6.77
CA SER A 400 13.41 21.05 7.08
C SER A 400 12.25 20.32 7.80
N ASN A 401 11.22 21.05 8.24
CA ASN A 401 10.03 20.57 8.94
C ASN A 401 8.73 20.65 8.11
N GLN A 402 8.76 21.10 6.85
CA GLN A 402 7.56 21.07 6.01
C GLN A 402 7.37 19.68 5.40
N THR A 403 6.18 19.12 5.62
CA THR A 403 5.81 17.80 5.13
C THR A 403 5.36 17.88 3.69
N LEU A 404 6.03 17.15 2.80
CA LEU A 404 5.56 16.96 1.43
C LEU A 404 4.35 16.02 1.43
N HIS A 405 3.41 16.29 0.52
CA HIS A 405 2.25 15.45 0.31
C HIS A 405 2.35 14.78 -1.06
N TYR A 406 1.90 13.53 -1.15
CA TYR A 406 1.64 12.89 -2.44
C TYR A 406 0.14 12.60 -2.57
N ILE A 407 -0.31 12.57 -3.82
CA ILE A 407 -1.72 12.48 -4.17
C ILE A 407 -1.86 11.57 -5.39
N ARG A 408 -2.75 10.57 -5.31
CA ARG A 408 -3.10 9.67 -6.40
C ARG A 408 -4.01 10.37 -7.40
N ARG A 409 -3.79 10.14 -8.69
CA ARG A 409 -4.72 10.51 -9.76
C ARG A 409 -5.47 9.30 -10.31
N PRO A 410 -6.66 9.50 -10.90
CA PRO A 410 -7.28 8.50 -11.75
C PRO A 410 -6.46 8.34 -13.05
N LEU A 411 -6.22 7.09 -13.45
CA LEU A 411 -5.45 6.70 -14.65
C LEU A 411 -6.09 7.15 -15.97
N ARG A 412 -7.36 7.56 -15.95
CA ARG A 412 -8.12 8.09 -17.10
C ARG A 412 -8.70 9.45 -16.76
N ALA A 413 -7.85 10.49 -16.71
CA ALA A 413 -8.27 11.85 -16.39
C ALA A 413 -9.21 12.52 -17.42
N ALA A 414 -9.70 11.78 -18.43
CA ALA A 414 -10.71 12.27 -19.38
C ALA A 414 -12.16 12.06 -18.89
N GLU A 415 -12.41 11.14 -17.95
CA GLU A 415 -13.79 10.73 -17.58
C GLU A 415 -14.25 11.21 -16.19
N THR A 416 -13.34 11.64 -15.31
CA THR A 416 -13.68 12.17 -13.98
C THR A 416 -13.42 13.67 -13.92
N ARG A 417 -14.41 14.42 -13.41
CA ARG A 417 -14.44 15.88 -13.24
C ARG A 417 -13.40 16.43 -12.24
N LEU A 418 -12.22 15.82 -12.13
CA LEU A 418 -10.99 16.48 -11.66
C LEU A 418 -10.45 17.37 -12.80
N SER A 419 -11.30 18.30 -13.22
CA SER A 419 -11.04 19.28 -14.28
C SER A 419 -10.24 20.44 -13.71
N SER A 420 -8.93 20.27 -13.59
CA SER A 420 -7.99 21.39 -13.65
C SER A 420 -6.66 21.03 -14.28
N ILE A 421 -6.43 19.75 -14.57
CA ILE A 421 -5.14 19.29 -15.08
C ILE A 421 -5.35 18.43 -16.32
N THR A 422 -5.55 19.13 -17.44
CA THR A 422 -5.78 18.58 -18.77
C THR A 422 -4.57 17.77 -19.27
N LEU A 423 -4.90 16.58 -19.77
CA LEU A 423 -4.04 15.57 -20.37
C LEU A 423 -3.45 16.00 -21.73
N ALA A 424 -2.24 15.55 -22.07
CA ALA A 424 -2.02 14.43 -23.02
C ALA A 424 -0.60 14.37 -23.61
N ARG A 425 -0.04 13.16 -23.55
CA ARG A 425 0.76 12.42 -24.54
C ARG A 425 1.94 13.10 -25.26
N GLY A 426 3.10 12.48 -25.01
CA GLY A 426 4.14 12.18 -26.00
C GLY A 426 4.91 13.38 -26.53
N VAL A 427 5.97 13.79 -25.80
CA VAL A 427 7.22 14.39 -26.30
C VAL A 427 8.39 13.87 -25.43
N PRO A 428 9.68 13.68 -25.82
CA PRO A 428 10.71 13.64 -24.78
C PRO A 428 12.17 14.05 -25.11
N LEU A 429 13.12 13.19 -24.71
CA LEU A 429 14.52 13.18 -24.29
C LEU A 429 15.50 14.24 -24.80
N PRO A 430 16.34 14.70 -23.87
CA PRO A 430 17.64 15.26 -24.18
C PRO A 430 18.67 14.17 -24.47
N ALA A 431 19.71 14.55 -25.23
CA ALA A 431 20.76 13.68 -25.76
C ALA A 431 21.81 13.19 -24.75
N ASN A 432 21.66 13.41 -23.44
CA ASN A 432 22.43 12.71 -22.40
C ASN A 432 21.92 13.12 -21.00
N PRO A 433 21.21 12.26 -20.25
CA PRO A 433 20.97 12.49 -18.83
C PRO A 433 22.27 12.30 -18.03
N PRO A 434 22.46 13.02 -16.91
CA PRO A 434 23.52 12.69 -15.96
C PRO A 434 23.33 11.25 -15.48
N ALA A 435 24.44 10.52 -15.28
CA ALA A 435 24.39 9.14 -14.81
C ALA A 435 23.52 9.04 -13.54
N SER A 436 22.46 8.25 -13.63
CA SER A 436 21.53 8.00 -12.53
C SER A 436 22.29 7.35 -11.37
N LEU A 437 22.37 8.06 -10.23
CA LEU A 437 22.82 7.45 -8.99
C LEU A 437 21.78 6.41 -8.57
N PRO A 438 22.21 5.19 -8.18
CA PRO A 438 21.28 4.16 -7.75
C PRO A 438 20.40 4.68 -6.60
N SER A 439 19.11 4.42 -6.73
CA SER A 439 18.07 4.70 -5.76
C SER A 439 17.83 3.45 -4.90
N PRO A 440 17.41 3.58 -3.65
CA PRO A 440 16.98 2.44 -2.83
C PRO A 440 15.90 1.57 -3.50
N ALA A 441 15.09 2.17 -4.38
CA ALA A 441 14.07 1.47 -5.17
C ALA A 441 14.62 0.62 -6.34
N ASP A 442 15.93 0.61 -6.59
CA ASP A 442 16.58 -0.13 -7.69
C ASP A 442 16.83 -1.62 -7.42
N THR A 443 16.20 -2.20 -6.40
CA THR A 443 16.42 -3.60 -6.06
C THR A 443 15.70 -4.54 -7.04
N GLY A 444 16.49 -5.21 -7.89
CA GLY A 444 16.00 -6.28 -8.79
C GLY A 444 15.97 -5.96 -10.29
N LEU A 445 16.67 -4.92 -10.76
CA LEU A 445 16.66 -4.54 -12.18
C LEU A 445 17.93 -4.95 -12.93
N TYR A 446 17.72 -5.39 -14.17
CA TYR A 446 18.75 -5.55 -15.19
C TYR A 446 19.38 -4.19 -15.46
N ARG A 447 20.72 -4.12 -15.36
CA ARG A 447 21.48 -2.87 -15.22
C ARG A 447 21.63 -2.06 -16.51
N ASP A 448 21.23 -2.58 -17.67
CA ASP A 448 21.31 -1.86 -18.95
C ASP A 448 20.27 -2.34 -20.00
N GLU A 449 19.98 -1.46 -20.99
CA GLU A 449 19.13 -1.75 -22.16
C GLU A 449 19.64 -2.97 -22.96
N ALA A 450 20.97 -3.16 -22.96
CA ALA A 450 21.66 -4.28 -23.56
C ALA A 450 21.23 -5.64 -22.97
N SER A 451 21.07 -5.73 -21.65
CA SER A 451 20.67 -6.93 -20.92
C SER A 451 19.21 -7.28 -21.18
N ILE A 452 18.34 -6.27 -21.33
CA ILE A 452 16.95 -6.48 -21.69
C ILE A 452 16.87 -7.01 -23.13
N PHE A 453 17.60 -6.39 -24.06
CA PHE A 453 17.65 -6.84 -25.45
C PHE A 453 18.17 -8.29 -25.56
N LEU A 454 19.29 -8.62 -24.92
CA LEU A 454 19.86 -9.98 -24.95
C LEU A 454 18.97 -11.03 -24.26
N ARG A 455 18.14 -10.64 -23.30
CA ARG A 455 17.17 -11.57 -22.70
C ARG A 455 16.08 -11.98 -23.70
N GLU A 456 15.55 -11.01 -24.44
CA GLU A 456 14.44 -11.24 -25.38
C GLU A 456 14.94 -11.74 -26.75
N ILE A 457 16.10 -11.25 -27.22
CA ILE A 457 16.71 -11.55 -28.51
C ILE A 457 18.20 -11.87 -28.28
N ASN A 458 18.51 -13.16 -28.20
CA ASN A 458 19.89 -13.69 -28.15
C ASN A 458 20.16 -14.69 -29.28
N LEU A 459 21.43 -15.01 -29.49
CA LEU A 459 21.84 -15.93 -30.56
C LEU A 459 21.29 -17.34 -30.32
N TYR A 460 21.10 -17.74 -29.06
CA TYR A 460 20.43 -18.99 -28.72
C TYR A 460 18.97 -19.04 -29.20
N GLY A 461 18.19 -17.99 -28.96
CA GLY A 461 16.81 -17.88 -29.43
C GLY A 461 16.70 -17.77 -30.95
N LEU A 462 17.58 -17.00 -31.58
CA LEU A 462 17.62 -16.84 -33.04
C LEU A 462 17.89 -18.16 -33.76
N THR A 463 18.84 -18.96 -33.26
CA THR A 463 19.13 -20.29 -33.81
C THR A 463 18.01 -21.30 -33.55
N GLY A 464 17.21 -21.11 -32.50
CA GLY A 464 15.98 -21.87 -32.28
C GLY A 464 14.85 -21.51 -33.25
N LEU A 465 14.74 -20.25 -33.66
CA LEU A 465 13.74 -19.77 -34.62
C LEU A 465 14.09 -20.16 -36.06
N ARG A 466 15.37 -20.22 -36.40
CA ARG A 466 15.89 -20.59 -37.72
C ARG A 466 16.98 -21.64 -37.57
N ALA A 467 16.59 -22.91 -37.46
CA ALA A 467 17.53 -24.00 -37.18
C ALA A 467 18.60 -24.15 -38.28
N PRO A 468 19.89 -24.32 -37.93
CA PRO A 468 20.94 -24.63 -38.90
C PRO A 468 20.65 -25.97 -39.59
N GLN A 469 20.96 -26.07 -40.88
CA GLN A 469 20.76 -27.30 -41.66
C GLN A 469 22.10 -27.94 -42.04
N GLY A 470 22.43 -29.03 -41.35
CA GLY A 470 23.65 -29.81 -41.58
C GLY A 470 24.70 -29.64 -40.47
N THR A 471 25.64 -30.58 -40.41
CA THR A 471 26.64 -30.66 -39.32
C THR A 471 27.60 -29.47 -39.31
N GLU A 472 27.95 -28.93 -40.47
CA GLU A 472 28.86 -27.78 -40.57
C GLU A 472 28.19 -26.45 -40.20
N GLU A 473 26.88 -26.32 -40.45
CA GLU A 473 26.08 -25.15 -40.05
C GLU A 473 25.82 -25.14 -38.53
N GLU A 474 25.61 -26.32 -37.94
CA GLU A 474 25.51 -26.47 -36.49
C GLU A 474 26.81 -26.04 -35.78
N GLU A 475 27.96 -26.43 -36.32
CA GLU A 475 29.26 -26.04 -35.78
C GLU A 475 29.49 -24.51 -35.89
N ALA A 476 29.11 -23.90 -37.01
CA ALA A 476 29.19 -22.45 -37.18
C ALA A 476 28.24 -21.69 -36.24
N ALA A 477 27.01 -22.16 -36.08
CA ALA A 477 26.02 -21.58 -35.16
C ALA A 477 26.44 -21.70 -33.69
N MET A 478 27.17 -22.76 -33.32
CA MET A 478 27.75 -22.93 -32.00
C MET A 478 28.89 -21.94 -31.76
N LYS A 479 29.82 -21.79 -32.72
CA LYS A 479 30.92 -20.81 -32.65
C LYS A 479 30.42 -19.36 -32.55
N LEU A 480 29.31 -19.02 -33.21
CA LEU A 480 28.69 -17.71 -33.09
C LEU A 480 28.16 -17.43 -31.67
N ARG A 481 27.52 -18.41 -31.04
CA ARG A 481 27.01 -18.29 -29.67
C ARG A 481 28.14 -18.14 -28.66
N GLU A 482 29.16 -18.99 -28.73
CA GLU A 482 30.26 -18.96 -27.76
C GLU A 482 31.02 -17.63 -27.77
N ASN A 483 31.21 -17.03 -28.94
CA ASN A 483 32.02 -15.82 -29.08
C ASN A 483 31.23 -14.51 -28.95
N TYR A 484 29.94 -14.50 -29.28
CA TYR A 484 29.19 -13.24 -29.47
C TYR A 484 27.84 -13.15 -28.78
N ASP A 485 27.42 -14.12 -27.96
CA ASP A 485 26.09 -14.09 -27.30
C ASP A 485 25.92 -12.92 -26.32
N THR A 486 27.01 -12.37 -25.80
CA THR A 486 27.01 -11.18 -24.93
C THR A 486 27.11 -9.85 -25.70
N HIS A 487 27.26 -9.88 -27.02
CA HIS A 487 27.48 -8.69 -27.85
C HIS A 487 26.18 -8.25 -28.54
N VAL A 488 25.55 -7.20 -28.01
CA VAL A 488 24.28 -6.64 -28.53
C VAL A 488 24.37 -6.23 -29.99
N ALA A 489 25.44 -5.52 -30.36
CA ALA A 489 25.61 -5.01 -31.72
C ALA A 489 25.65 -6.15 -32.76
N ILE A 490 26.33 -7.24 -32.44
CA ILE A 490 26.48 -8.40 -33.32
C ILE A 490 25.17 -9.20 -33.35
N THR A 491 24.55 -9.42 -32.20
CA THR A 491 23.24 -10.11 -32.12
C THR A 491 22.17 -9.39 -32.94
N ARG A 492 22.15 -8.05 -32.92
CA ARG A 492 21.25 -7.24 -33.75
C ARG A 492 21.56 -7.37 -35.24
N LEU A 493 22.83 -7.35 -35.64
CA LEU A 493 23.23 -7.52 -37.05
C LEU A 493 22.86 -8.92 -37.56
N VAL A 494 23.10 -9.96 -36.76
CA VAL A 494 22.71 -11.33 -37.10
C VAL A 494 21.18 -11.42 -37.24
N ALA A 495 20.42 -10.89 -36.28
CA ALA A 495 18.95 -10.87 -36.38
C ALA A 495 18.46 -10.19 -37.67
N GLN A 496 19.07 -9.06 -38.06
CA GLN A 496 18.73 -8.35 -39.30
C GLN A 496 19.07 -9.17 -40.55
N ALA A 497 20.22 -9.83 -40.59
CA ALA A 497 20.59 -10.71 -41.71
C ALA A 497 19.64 -11.90 -41.83
N LEU A 498 19.21 -12.50 -40.71
CA LEU A 498 18.22 -13.59 -40.70
C LEU A 498 16.82 -13.14 -41.16
N ILE A 499 16.51 -11.85 -41.13
CA ILE A 499 15.24 -11.32 -41.67
C ILE A 499 15.35 -11.05 -43.17
N LEU A 500 16.51 -10.58 -43.64
CA LEU A 500 16.72 -10.18 -45.03
C LEU A 500 17.01 -11.35 -45.98
N ILE A 501 17.55 -12.46 -45.48
CA ILE A 501 17.91 -13.62 -46.30
C ILE A 501 16.79 -14.65 -46.29
N GLU A 502 16.35 -15.11 -47.47
CA GLU A 502 15.30 -16.12 -47.63
C GLU A 502 15.67 -17.48 -47.03
N ARG A 503 14.67 -18.26 -46.58
CA ARG A 503 14.86 -19.55 -45.88
C ARG A 503 15.52 -20.64 -46.74
N GLN A 504 15.48 -20.50 -48.06
CA GLN A 504 16.12 -21.47 -48.97
C GLN A 504 17.65 -21.51 -48.84
N TYR A 505 18.26 -20.48 -48.24
CA TYR A 505 19.70 -20.39 -48.03
C TYR A 505 20.16 -20.86 -46.63
N ASP A 506 19.28 -21.50 -45.84
CA ASP A 506 19.58 -21.94 -44.46
C ASP A 506 20.73 -22.96 -44.38
N SER A 507 21.01 -23.68 -45.47
CA SER A 507 22.10 -24.66 -45.58
C SER A 507 23.51 -24.05 -45.69
N ILE A 508 23.61 -22.73 -45.91
CA ILE A 508 24.89 -22.01 -46.05
C ILE A 508 24.98 -20.74 -45.19
N LEU A 509 23.92 -20.41 -44.45
CA LEU A 509 23.71 -19.11 -43.81
C LEU A 509 24.64 -18.87 -42.63
N TYR A 510 24.73 -19.79 -41.67
CA TYR A 510 25.52 -19.60 -40.45
C TYR A 510 27.01 -19.67 -40.73
N ARG A 511 27.45 -20.51 -41.68
CA ARG A 511 28.86 -20.48 -42.16
C ARG A 511 29.21 -19.13 -42.78
N SER A 512 28.32 -18.58 -43.61
CA SER A 512 28.53 -17.25 -44.24
C SER A 512 28.59 -16.13 -43.19
N LEU A 513 27.69 -16.15 -42.19
CA LEU A 513 27.67 -15.17 -41.10
C LEU A 513 28.95 -15.24 -40.25
N TRP A 514 29.45 -16.44 -39.98
CA TRP A 514 30.69 -16.65 -39.22
C TRP A 514 31.91 -16.13 -39.98
N GLU A 515 32.05 -16.43 -41.28
CA GLU A 515 33.17 -15.94 -42.08
C GLU A 515 33.15 -14.40 -42.23
N LEU A 516 31.97 -13.80 -42.45
CA LEU A 516 31.85 -12.34 -42.56
C LEU A 516 32.18 -11.60 -41.26
N LEU A 517 31.89 -12.21 -40.10
CA LEU A 517 32.24 -11.64 -38.80
C LEU A 517 33.73 -11.77 -38.47
N THR A 518 34.42 -12.78 -39.03
CA THR A 518 35.83 -13.07 -38.75
C THR A 518 36.82 -12.51 -39.79
N ALA A 519 36.35 -12.15 -40.98
CA ALA A 519 37.18 -11.68 -42.09
C ALA A 519 37.81 -10.29 -41.92
N SER A 520 37.34 -9.46 -40.96
CA SER A 520 37.75 -8.05 -40.84
C SER A 520 37.96 -7.62 -39.39
N ASN A 521 38.93 -6.72 -39.18
CA ASN A 521 39.33 -6.17 -37.88
C ASN A 521 38.40 -5.04 -37.38
N VAL A 522 37.29 -4.79 -38.07
CA VAL A 522 36.28 -3.76 -37.76
C VAL A 522 35.17 -4.38 -36.92
N ALA A 523 34.60 -3.62 -35.97
CA ALA A 523 33.49 -4.07 -35.13
C ALA A 523 32.29 -4.54 -35.98
N GLY A 524 32.03 -5.86 -35.97
CA GLY A 524 30.97 -6.49 -36.77
C GLY A 524 31.41 -7.03 -38.13
N GLY A 525 32.70 -6.97 -38.48
CA GLY A 525 33.23 -7.53 -39.72
C GLY A 525 32.65 -6.89 -40.99
N ASP A 526 32.48 -7.69 -42.05
CA ASP A 526 31.85 -7.26 -43.32
C ASP A 526 30.31 -7.43 -43.32
N LEU A 527 29.73 -7.92 -42.22
CA LEU A 527 28.28 -8.15 -42.08
C LEU A 527 27.42 -6.87 -42.23
N PRO A 528 27.81 -5.70 -41.69
CA PRO A 528 27.07 -4.45 -41.94
C PRO A 528 27.04 -4.05 -43.42
N ARG A 529 28.11 -4.33 -44.18
CA ARG A 529 28.17 -4.03 -45.62
C ARG A 529 27.23 -4.93 -46.41
N LEU A 530 27.15 -6.21 -46.05
CA LEU A 530 26.16 -7.13 -46.63
C LEU A 530 24.73 -6.66 -46.36
N ILE A 531 24.41 -6.29 -45.12
CA ILE A 531 23.07 -5.80 -44.76
C ILE A 531 22.73 -4.53 -45.54
N ALA A 532 23.67 -3.59 -45.69
CA ALA A 532 23.48 -2.38 -46.47
C ALA A 532 23.22 -2.68 -47.96
N LEU A 533 23.95 -3.63 -48.56
CA LEU A 533 23.74 -4.07 -49.93
C LEU A 533 22.33 -4.65 -50.11
N LEU A 534 21.91 -5.55 -49.22
CA LEU A 534 20.57 -6.18 -49.24
C LEU A 534 19.41 -5.19 -48.99
N GLN A 535 19.69 -4.01 -48.45
CA GLN A 535 18.70 -2.97 -48.22
C GLN A 535 18.55 -2.00 -49.40
N THR A 536 19.43 -2.05 -50.42
CA THR A 536 19.30 -1.22 -51.62
C THR A 536 18.10 -1.64 -52.47
N ASP A 537 17.45 -0.67 -53.11
CA ASP A 537 16.25 -0.93 -53.95
C ASP A 537 16.55 -1.85 -55.14
N GLU A 538 17.79 -1.84 -55.64
CA GLU A 538 18.25 -2.70 -56.73
C GLU A 538 18.42 -4.16 -56.28
N ALA A 539 18.92 -4.40 -55.05
CA ALA A 539 19.01 -5.73 -54.47
C ALA A 539 17.65 -6.29 -54.04
N ARG A 540 16.70 -5.43 -53.63
CA ARG A 540 15.32 -5.85 -53.32
C ARG A 540 14.52 -6.29 -54.55
N ALA A 541 14.90 -5.82 -55.74
CA ALA A 541 14.30 -6.22 -57.01
C ALA A 541 14.86 -7.54 -57.56
N LYS A 542 16.02 -8.00 -57.06
CA LYS A 542 16.66 -9.27 -57.41
C LYS A 542 16.40 -10.32 -56.32
N ALA A 543 16.46 -11.61 -56.66
CA ALA A 543 16.45 -12.67 -55.65
C ALA A 543 17.70 -12.56 -54.78
N THR A 544 17.58 -12.67 -53.45
CA THR A 544 18.67 -12.40 -52.50
C THR A 544 19.96 -13.16 -52.85
N GLY A 545 19.85 -14.43 -53.27
CA GLY A 545 21.02 -15.23 -53.68
C GLY A 545 21.75 -14.69 -54.91
N THR A 546 21.05 -14.08 -55.88
CA THR A 546 21.69 -13.48 -57.06
C THR A 546 22.47 -12.21 -56.71
N ALA A 547 21.93 -11.37 -55.81
CA ALA A 547 22.61 -10.16 -55.34
C ALA A 547 23.87 -10.51 -54.52
N ILE A 548 23.79 -11.56 -53.69
CA ILE A 548 24.94 -12.04 -52.91
C ILE A 548 25.98 -12.71 -53.83
N ALA A 549 25.56 -13.55 -54.77
CA ALA A 549 26.48 -14.21 -55.71
C ALA A 549 27.21 -13.21 -56.62
N GLU A 550 26.53 -12.16 -57.11
CA GLU A 550 27.15 -11.08 -57.89
C GLU A 550 28.18 -10.29 -57.07
N ALA A 551 27.84 -9.92 -55.82
CA ALA A 551 28.75 -9.18 -54.95
C ALA A 551 29.98 -10.00 -54.54
N VAL A 552 29.80 -11.30 -54.35
CA VAL A 552 30.89 -12.23 -54.05
C VAL A 552 31.77 -12.47 -55.28
N ALA A 553 31.18 -12.54 -56.49
CA ALA A 553 31.93 -12.64 -57.75
C ALA A 553 32.75 -11.36 -58.07
N ALA A 554 32.32 -10.20 -57.53
CA ALA A 554 33.02 -8.93 -57.62
C ALA A 554 34.14 -8.74 -56.56
N ASP A 555 34.44 -9.79 -55.77
CA ASP A 555 35.44 -9.77 -54.67
C ASP A 555 35.15 -8.73 -53.58
N GLU A 556 33.86 -8.37 -53.38
CA GLU A 556 33.45 -7.38 -52.37
C GLU A 556 33.43 -7.94 -50.94
N PHE A 557 33.34 -9.28 -50.80
CA PHE A 557 33.29 -9.98 -49.53
C PHE A 557 34.31 -11.12 -49.49
N LYS A 558 35.07 -11.23 -48.41
CA LYS A 558 36.04 -12.31 -48.20
C LYS A 558 35.37 -13.59 -47.70
N LEU A 559 34.69 -14.30 -48.59
CA LEU A 559 34.16 -15.64 -48.34
C LEU A 559 35.08 -16.73 -48.91
N SER A 560 35.07 -17.91 -48.32
CA SER A 560 35.78 -19.08 -48.84
C SER A 560 35.23 -19.50 -50.21
N SER A 561 36.11 -19.95 -51.10
CA SER A 561 35.74 -20.37 -52.47
C SER A 561 34.67 -21.47 -52.52
N ALA A 562 34.60 -22.28 -51.47
CA ALA A 562 33.55 -23.29 -51.28
C ALA A 562 32.17 -22.67 -51.03
N LEU A 563 32.08 -21.63 -50.18
CA LEU A 563 30.83 -20.92 -49.94
C LEU A 563 30.40 -20.09 -51.15
N VAL A 564 31.33 -19.49 -51.88
CA VAL A 564 31.04 -18.76 -53.12
C VAL A 564 30.34 -19.67 -54.14
N THR A 565 30.87 -20.88 -54.33
CA THR A 565 30.29 -21.87 -55.25
C THR A 565 28.91 -22.32 -54.77
N ALA A 566 28.73 -22.53 -53.46
CA ALA A 566 27.46 -22.95 -52.89
C ALA A 566 26.36 -21.85 -52.99
N TRP A 567 26.73 -20.57 -52.86
CA TRP A 567 25.82 -19.45 -53.11
C TRP A 567 25.41 -19.37 -54.59
N SER A 568 26.33 -19.58 -55.54
CA SER A 568 25.99 -19.57 -56.97
C SER A 568 25.12 -20.76 -57.38
N ASP A 569 25.38 -21.95 -56.81
CA ASP A 569 24.60 -23.15 -57.11
C ASP A 569 23.15 -23.04 -56.61
N LEU A 570 22.95 -22.45 -55.42
CA LEU A 570 21.62 -22.22 -54.83
C LEU A 570 20.91 -20.97 -55.39
N ALA A 571 21.62 -20.07 -56.07
CA ALA A 571 21.03 -18.93 -56.77
C ALA A 571 20.60 -19.29 -58.20
N GLY A 572 21.18 -20.34 -58.79
CA GLY A 572 20.86 -20.86 -60.12
C GLY A 572 19.78 -21.96 -60.15
N SER A 573 19.39 -22.49 -58.98
CA SER A 573 18.27 -23.41 -58.77
C SER A 573 16.96 -22.67 -58.55
#